data_AF-A0A1I5U2A2-F1
#
_entry.id   AF-A0A1I5U2A2-F1
#
_cell.length_a   1.000
_cell.length_b   1.000
_cell.length_c   1.000
_cell.angle_alpha   90.00
_cell.angle_beta   90.00
_cell.angle_gamma   90.00
#
_symmetry.space_group_name_H-M   'P 1'
#
loop_
_entity.id
_entity.type
_entity.pdbx_description
1 polymer ?
#
loop_
_entity_poly.entity_id
_entity_poly.type
_entity_poly.pdbx_seq_one_letter_code
_entity_poly.pdbx_strand_id
1 'polypeptide(L)'
;MSDTAELATLVGVATDVLVRALGDGWAEVPGPEHERWFVSGEPAQVAVGWDGFGFTLARPEPRWAGNDLVWEFVADRRFSSDEVLYERAELAEAAEEVARRRRRTFRWCPVCRRVNGREHVHDNTGLCTGCAAEHLGVRY
;
A
#
# COMPACT_ATOMS: atom_id res chain seq x y z
N MET A 1 -10.78 2.72 8.41
CA MET A 1 -11.84 3.38 7.62
C MET A 1 -11.20 3.78 6.30
N SER A 2 -11.96 3.84 5.21
CA SER A 2 -11.37 4.17 3.91
C SER A 2 -11.37 5.67 3.69
N ASP A 3 -10.23 6.20 3.26
CA ASP A 3 -9.97 7.60 2.97
C ASP A 3 -10.02 7.88 1.46
N THR A 4 -10.65 6.99 0.67
CA THR A 4 -10.78 7.11 -0.79
C THR A 4 -11.41 8.45 -1.22
N ALA A 5 -12.39 8.96 -0.47
CA ALA A 5 -13.02 10.25 -0.75
C ALA A 5 -12.03 11.43 -0.56
N GLU A 6 -11.14 11.32 0.41
CA GLU A 6 -10.12 12.33 0.66
C GLU A 6 -9.03 12.31 -0.41
N LEU A 7 -8.57 11.12 -0.80
CA LEU A 7 -7.68 10.96 -1.95
C LEU A 7 -8.31 11.56 -3.21
N ALA A 8 -9.58 11.27 -3.50
CA ALA A 8 -10.29 11.82 -4.66
C ALA A 8 -10.36 13.35 -4.63
N THR A 9 -10.57 13.93 -3.44
CA THR A 9 -10.58 15.38 -3.23
C THR A 9 -9.21 16.00 -3.53
N LEU A 10 -8.11 15.37 -3.12
CA LEU A 10 -6.75 15.83 -3.44
C LEU A 10 -6.46 15.80 -4.94
N VAL A 11 -6.96 14.78 -5.64
CA VAL A 11 -6.85 14.66 -7.10
C VAL A 11 -7.74 15.69 -7.82
N GLY A 12 -8.75 16.24 -7.15
CA GLY A 12 -9.74 17.11 -7.77
C GLY A 12 -10.72 16.34 -8.66
N VAL A 13 -11.01 15.08 -8.33
CA VAL A 13 -11.93 14.21 -9.10
C VAL A 13 -13.07 13.70 -8.22
N ALA A 14 -14.17 13.31 -8.86
CA ALA A 14 -15.24 12.62 -8.15
C ALA A 14 -14.76 11.25 -7.65
N THR A 15 -15.21 10.83 -6.47
CA THR A 15 -14.78 9.56 -5.85
C THR A 15 -15.05 8.34 -6.73
N ASP A 16 -16.15 8.31 -7.46
CA ASP A 16 -16.47 7.21 -8.39
C ASP A 16 -15.50 7.15 -9.58
N VAL A 17 -14.96 8.29 -10.02
CA VAL A 17 -13.91 8.36 -11.05
C VAL A 17 -12.61 7.76 -10.53
N LEU A 18 -12.20 8.12 -9.30
CA LEU A 18 -11.03 7.54 -8.66
C LEU A 18 -11.17 6.03 -8.50
N VAL A 19 -12.31 5.55 -7.98
CA VAL A 19 -12.57 4.11 -7.77
C VAL A 19 -12.52 3.34 -9.08
N ARG A 20 -13.02 3.89 -10.19
CA ARG A 20 -12.90 3.25 -11.50
C ARG A 20 -11.47 3.18 -12.03
N ALA A 21 -10.62 4.13 -11.66
CA ALA A 21 -9.23 4.20 -12.13
C ALA A 21 -8.26 3.38 -11.26
N LEU A 22 -8.41 3.46 -9.93
CA LEU A 22 -7.44 2.95 -8.96
C LEU A 22 -8.02 1.94 -7.96
N GLY A 23 -9.33 1.68 -8.02
CA GLY A 23 -10.03 0.89 -7.02
C GLY A 23 -10.31 1.68 -5.73
N ASP A 24 -10.89 0.97 -4.76
CA ASP A 24 -11.28 1.53 -3.46
C ASP A 24 -10.36 1.03 -2.33
N GLY A 25 -10.70 1.34 -1.08
CA GLY A 25 -10.01 0.83 0.09
C GLY A 25 -8.68 1.52 0.39
N TRP A 26 -8.57 2.79 -0.01
CA TRP A 26 -7.40 3.61 0.32
C TRP A 26 -7.45 4.00 1.79
N ALA A 27 -6.30 4.00 2.46
CA ALA A 27 -6.12 4.50 3.81
C ALA A 27 -4.90 5.41 3.85
N GLU A 28 -5.03 6.59 4.46
CA GLU A 28 -3.90 7.49 4.67
C GLU A 28 -2.92 6.90 5.69
N VAL A 29 -1.64 7.02 5.41
CA VAL A 29 -0.55 6.56 6.27
C VAL A 29 0.51 7.64 6.42
N PRO A 30 1.27 7.65 7.53
CA PRO A 30 2.40 8.56 7.67
C PRO A 30 3.43 8.35 6.56
N GLY A 31 3.93 9.44 6.00
CA GLY A 31 4.98 9.43 4.97
C GLY A 31 5.97 10.60 5.14
N PRO A 32 6.85 10.82 4.15
CA PRO A 32 7.77 11.96 4.10
C PRO A 32 7.09 13.32 4.35
N GLU A 33 7.87 14.26 4.88
CA GLU A 33 7.41 15.64 5.08
C GLU A 33 6.96 16.26 3.75
N HIS A 34 5.86 17.01 3.78
CA HIS A 34 5.22 17.69 2.64
C HIS A 34 4.51 16.79 1.62
N GLU A 35 4.44 15.48 1.85
CA GLU A 35 3.69 14.56 1.01
C GLU A 35 2.59 13.88 1.81
N ARG A 36 1.46 13.61 1.15
CA ARG A 36 0.38 12.78 1.70
C ARG A 36 0.40 11.42 1.05
N TRP A 37 0.40 10.37 1.85
CA TRP A 37 0.55 9.01 1.36
C TRP A 37 -0.67 8.16 1.69
N PHE A 38 -1.15 7.43 0.70
CA PHE A 38 -2.28 6.53 0.82
C PHE A 38 -1.87 5.14 0.36
N VAL A 39 -2.33 4.10 1.04
CA VAL A 39 -2.09 2.71 0.65
C VAL A 39 -3.41 1.99 0.42
N SER A 40 -3.41 1.00 -0.48
CA SER A 40 -4.55 0.12 -0.71
C SER A 40 -4.15 -1.36 -0.82
N GLY A 41 -5.10 -2.21 -0.48
CA GLY A 41 -5.00 -3.67 -0.47
C GLY A 41 -4.73 -4.27 0.91
N GLU A 42 -5.13 -5.53 1.10
CA GLU A 42 -4.88 -6.29 2.32
C GLU A 42 -4.17 -7.61 1.99
N PRO A 43 -2.88 -7.79 2.33
CA PRO A 43 -1.93 -6.77 2.86
C PRO A 43 -1.69 -5.62 1.86
N ALA A 44 -1.17 -4.47 2.32
CA ALA A 44 -0.95 -3.29 1.48
C ALA A 44 -0.10 -3.59 0.24
N GLN A 45 -0.61 -3.24 -0.94
CA GLN A 45 -0.05 -3.66 -2.24
C GLN A 45 0.47 -2.48 -3.07
N VAL A 46 -0.22 -1.35 -3.00
CA VAL A 46 0.07 -0.15 -3.78
C VAL A 46 -0.02 1.06 -2.87
N ALA A 47 0.83 2.05 -3.15
CA ALA A 47 0.82 3.34 -2.49
C ALA A 47 0.72 4.47 -3.52
N VAL A 48 0.04 5.53 -3.12
CA VAL A 48 -0.10 6.78 -3.86
C VAL A 48 0.40 7.91 -2.97
N GLY A 49 1.45 8.59 -3.40
CA GLY A 49 1.95 9.82 -2.79
C GLY A 49 1.44 11.04 -3.54
N TRP A 50 1.00 12.07 -2.83
CA TRP A 50 0.60 13.35 -3.39
C TRP A 50 1.47 14.47 -2.82
N ASP A 51 2.15 15.20 -3.70
CA ASP A 51 3.06 16.30 -3.33
C ASP A 51 2.50 17.71 -3.61
N GLY A 52 1.21 17.79 -3.97
CA GLY A 52 0.55 19.03 -4.37
C GLY A 52 0.58 19.31 -5.87
N PHE A 53 1.45 18.65 -6.64
CA PHE A 53 1.58 18.85 -8.09
C PHE A 53 1.25 17.59 -8.89
N GLY A 54 1.52 16.42 -8.33
CA GLY A 54 1.25 15.16 -8.99
C GLY A 54 1.24 13.97 -8.05
N PHE A 55 0.97 12.82 -8.64
CA PHE A 55 0.90 11.53 -7.99
C PHE A 55 2.17 10.75 -8.21
N THR A 56 2.64 10.09 -7.16
CA THR A 56 3.66 9.07 -7.25
C THR A 56 3.04 7.73 -6.90
N LEU A 57 2.97 6.82 -7.88
CA LEU A 57 2.73 5.41 -7.60
C LEU A 57 4.01 4.80 -7.04
N ALA A 58 3.88 4.14 -5.90
CA ALA A 58 4.98 3.49 -5.24
C ALA A 58 4.58 2.12 -4.70
N ARG A 59 5.58 1.26 -4.55
CA ARG A 59 5.43 0.03 -3.79
C ARG A 59 5.54 0.37 -2.29
N PRO A 60 4.54 0.02 -1.46
CA PRO A 60 4.64 0.18 -0.02
C PRO A 60 5.53 -0.91 0.57
N GLU A 61 6.62 -0.52 1.24
CA GLU A 61 7.55 -1.40 1.96
C GLU A 61 7.59 -1.00 3.44
N PRO A 62 6.53 -1.33 4.20
CA PRO A 62 6.54 -1.09 5.64
C PRO A 62 7.63 -1.91 6.32
N ARG A 63 8.31 -1.29 7.28
CA ARG A 63 9.30 -1.92 8.15
C ARG A 63 9.02 -1.61 9.60
N TRP A 64 9.34 -2.54 10.48
CA TRP A 64 9.27 -2.30 11.92
C TRP A 64 10.43 -1.41 12.37
N ALA A 65 10.12 -0.36 13.11
CA ALA A 65 11.08 0.46 13.84
C ALA A 65 10.66 0.49 15.31
N GLY A 66 11.20 -0.45 16.10
CA GLY A 66 10.65 -0.74 17.43
C GLY A 66 9.25 -1.34 17.31
N ASN A 67 8.28 -0.75 18.02
CA ASN A 67 6.89 -1.21 18.04
C ASN A 67 6.00 -0.56 16.98
N ASP A 68 6.56 0.32 16.15
CA ASP A 68 5.83 1.07 15.15
C ASP A 68 6.18 0.57 13.74
N LEU A 69 5.15 0.48 12.89
CA LEU A 69 5.32 0.18 11.48
C LEU A 69 5.56 1.49 10.73
N VAL A 70 6.79 1.67 10.25
CA VAL A 70 7.21 2.84 9.47
C VAL A 70 7.13 2.49 7.99
N TRP A 71 6.55 3.38 7.20
CA TRP A 71 6.38 3.17 5.77
C TRP A 71 7.58 3.69 4.99
N GLU A 72 8.13 2.84 4.11
CA GLU A 72 8.99 3.25 3.03
C GLU A 72 8.24 3.09 1.70
N PHE A 73 8.37 4.08 0.81
CA PHE A 73 7.69 4.10 -0.47
C PHE A 73 8.72 4.05 -1.60
N VAL A 74 8.80 2.92 -2.28
CA VAL A 74 9.69 2.76 -3.42
C VAL A 74 8.95 3.27 -4.66
N ALA A 75 9.22 4.51 -5.04
CA ALA A 75 8.61 5.15 -6.21
C ALA A 75 8.84 4.32 -7.47
N ASP A 76 7.77 4.09 -8.24
CA ASP A 76 7.80 3.33 -9.49
C ASP A 76 7.53 4.26 -10.68
N ARG A 77 6.43 5.03 -10.63
CA ARG A 77 6.05 5.98 -11.68
C ARG A 77 5.37 7.21 -11.10
N ARG A 78 5.63 8.37 -11.69
CA ARG A 78 4.97 9.63 -11.38
C ARG A 78 3.97 9.99 -12.48
N PHE A 79 2.84 10.56 -12.09
CA PHE A 79 1.78 11.06 -12.95
C PHE A 79 1.46 12.50 -12.55
N SER A 80 1.26 13.37 -13.52
CA SER A 80 0.63 14.66 -13.31
C SER A 80 -0.86 14.50 -13.03
N SER A 81 -1.49 15.55 -12.51
CA SER A 81 -2.94 15.56 -12.27
C SER A 81 -3.76 15.34 -13.54
N ASP A 82 -3.29 15.88 -14.68
CA ASP A 82 -3.95 15.72 -15.98
C ASP A 82 -3.85 14.26 -16.49
N GLU A 83 -2.69 13.62 -16.35
CA GLU A 83 -2.52 12.21 -16.74
C GLU A 83 -3.46 11.29 -15.94
N VAL A 84 -3.71 11.56 -14.66
CA VAL A 84 -4.69 10.78 -13.87
C VAL A 84 -6.10 10.88 -14.45
N LEU A 85 -6.46 12.03 -15.01
CA LEU A 85 -7.77 12.27 -15.60
C LEU A 85 -7.94 11.60 -16.98
N TYR A 86 -6.92 11.75 -17.83
CA TYR A 86 -6.99 11.39 -19.25
C TYR A 86 -6.43 10.00 -19.55
N GLU A 87 -5.46 9.51 -18.77
CA GLU A 87 -4.74 8.25 -19.01
C GLU A 87 -5.08 7.17 -17.97
N ARG A 88 -6.36 7.08 -17.61
CA ARG A 88 -6.86 6.16 -16.56
C ARG A 88 -6.44 4.70 -16.76
N ALA A 89 -6.42 4.24 -18.01
CA ALA A 89 -6.00 2.88 -18.34
C ALA A 89 -4.52 2.64 -18.02
N GLU A 90 -3.66 3.61 -18.35
CA GLU A 90 -2.23 3.51 -18.04
C GLU A 90 -1.97 3.58 -16.54
N LEU A 91 -2.71 4.45 -15.84
CA LEU A 91 -2.64 4.54 -14.38
C LEU A 91 -3.04 3.22 -13.72
N ALA A 92 -4.14 2.61 -14.16
CA ALA A 92 -4.60 1.33 -13.65
C ALA A 92 -3.59 0.20 -13.91
N GLU A 93 -3.01 0.16 -15.11
CA GLU A 93 -1.98 -0.82 -15.48
C GLU A 93 -0.71 -0.65 -14.63
N ALA A 94 -0.25 0.60 -14.44
CA ALA A 94 0.90 0.90 -13.60
C ALA A 94 0.65 0.52 -12.13
N ALA A 95 -0.54 0.83 -11.60
CA ALA A 95 -0.92 0.46 -10.24
C ALA A 95 -0.96 -1.07 -10.06
N GLU A 96 -1.50 -1.81 -11.03
CA GLU A 96 -1.53 -3.26 -10.99
C GLU A 96 -0.13 -3.89 -11.11
N GLU A 97 0.78 -3.31 -11.90
CA GLU A 97 2.16 -3.79 -11.96
C GLU A 97 2.90 -3.57 -10.63
N VAL A 98 2.72 -2.40 -9.98
CA VAL A 98 3.22 -2.14 -8.63
C VAL A 98 2.68 -3.17 -7.63
N ALA A 99 1.36 -3.36 -7.63
CA ALA A 99 0.69 -4.31 -6.74
C ALA A 99 1.16 -5.74 -7.01
N ARG A 100 1.32 -6.14 -8.27
CA ARG A 100 1.85 -7.44 -8.68
C ARG A 100 3.25 -7.67 -8.17
N ARG A 101 4.14 -6.68 -8.22
CA ARG A 101 5.50 -6.77 -7.66
C ARG A 101 5.43 -6.93 -6.14
N ARG A 102 4.60 -6.16 -5.46
CA ARG A 102 4.43 -6.26 -4.00
C ARG A 102 3.90 -7.61 -3.56
N ARG A 103 2.90 -8.17 -4.25
CA ARG A 103 2.31 -9.48 -3.93
C ARG A 103 3.33 -10.63 -3.97
N ARG A 104 4.44 -10.52 -4.72
CA ARG A 104 5.51 -11.54 -4.75
C ARG A 104 6.27 -11.65 -3.43
N THR A 105 6.25 -10.61 -2.61
CA THR A 105 6.95 -10.61 -1.31
C THR A 105 6.08 -11.17 -0.19
N PHE A 106 4.77 -11.25 -0.38
CA PHE A 106 3.84 -11.79 0.60
C PHE A 106 4.10 -13.27 0.89
N ARG A 107 3.69 -13.72 2.08
CA ARG A 107 3.86 -15.09 2.53
C ARG A 107 2.57 -15.64 3.12
N TRP A 108 2.32 -16.91 2.86
CA TRP A 108 1.18 -17.63 3.42
C TRP A 108 1.52 -18.16 4.81
N CYS A 109 0.65 -17.93 5.79
CA CYS A 109 0.77 -18.57 7.10
C CYS A 109 -0.10 -19.83 7.15
N PRO A 110 0.48 -21.02 7.43
CA PRO A 110 -0.27 -22.28 7.45
C PRO A 110 -1.22 -22.41 8.66
N VAL A 111 -0.98 -21.66 9.75
CA VAL A 111 -1.78 -21.74 10.98
C VAL A 111 -3.09 -20.95 10.83
N CYS A 112 -3.01 -19.64 10.61
CA CYS A 112 -4.20 -18.80 10.45
C CYS A 112 -4.79 -18.83 9.04
N ARG A 113 -4.11 -19.48 8.08
CA ARG A 113 -4.52 -19.59 6.67
C ARG A 113 -4.79 -18.24 6.02
N ARG A 114 -3.88 -17.30 6.22
CA ARG A 114 -3.93 -15.95 5.62
C ARG A 114 -2.64 -15.62 4.88
N VAL A 115 -2.77 -14.81 3.84
CA VAL A 115 -1.64 -14.14 3.19
C VAL A 115 -1.24 -12.94 4.06
N ASN A 116 0.05 -12.81 4.35
CA ASN A 116 0.60 -11.75 5.18
C ASN A 116 1.68 -10.99 4.40
N GLY A 117 1.81 -9.70 4.72
CA GLY A 117 2.98 -8.92 4.34
C GLY A 117 4.26 -9.58 4.87
N ARG A 118 5.38 -9.40 4.16
CA ARG A 118 6.68 -9.97 4.56
C ARG A 118 7.10 -9.48 5.95
N GLU A 119 6.85 -8.21 6.22
CA GLU A 119 7.05 -7.51 7.48
C GLU A 119 6.28 -8.11 8.67
N HIS A 120 5.23 -8.90 8.40
CA HIS A 120 4.44 -9.59 9.42
C HIS A 120 4.72 -11.09 9.45
N VAL A 121 5.78 -11.56 8.80
CA VAL A 121 6.18 -12.97 8.78
C VAL A 121 7.53 -13.11 9.44
N HIS A 122 7.61 -14.04 10.39
CA HIS A 122 8.86 -14.37 11.05
C HIS A 122 9.74 -15.20 10.12
N ASP A 123 10.96 -14.70 9.83
CA ASP A 123 11.84 -15.26 8.80
C ASP A 123 12.18 -16.73 9.04
N ASN A 124 12.41 -17.13 10.29
CA ASN A 124 12.88 -18.49 10.60
C ASN A 124 11.77 -19.55 10.69
N THR A 125 10.51 -19.14 10.82
CA THR A 125 9.41 -20.08 11.06
C THR A 125 8.39 -20.11 9.92
N GLY A 126 8.40 -19.09 9.05
CA GLY A 126 7.39 -18.95 7.98
C GLY A 126 5.97 -18.69 8.50
N LEU A 127 5.82 -18.45 9.81
CA LEU A 127 4.54 -18.09 10.43
C LEU A 127 4.40 -16.58 10.47
N CYS A 128 3.15 -16.08 10.48
CA CYS A 128 2.94 -14.68 10.79
C CYS A 128 3.37 -14.39 12.24
N THR A 129 3.73 -13.14 12.53
CA THR A 129 4.18 -12.70 13.85
C THR A 129 3.21 -13.07 14.96
N GLY A 130 1.89 -12.96 14.71
CA GLY A 130 0.84 -13.38 15.66
C GLY A 130 0.87 -14.87 15.98
N CYS A 131 0.84 -15.74 14.97
CA CYS A 131 0.90 -17.19 15.17
C CYS A 131 2.25 -17.66 15.73
N ALA A 132 3.35 -17.00 15.35
CA ALA A 132 4.67 -17.27 15.92
C ALA A 132 4.71 -16.94 17.42
N ALA A 133 4.11 -15.82 17.83
CA ALA A 133 4.02 -15.45 19.23
C ALA A 133 3.15 -16.43 20.04
N GLU A 134 1.98 -16.79 19.50
CA GLU A 134 1.04 -17.67 20.19
C GLU A 134 1.54 -19.12 20.31
N HIS A 135 2.08 -19.69 19.24
CA HIS A 135 2.40 -21.13 19.20
C HIS A 135 3.87 -21.46 19.44
N LEU A 136 4.78 -20.50 19.23
CA LEU A 136 6.23 -20.71 19.39
C LEU A 136 6.85 -19.83 20.49
N GLY A 137 6.06 -18.96 21.13
CA GLY A 137 6.53 -18.08 22.20
C GLY A 137 7.48 -16.96 21.74
N VAL A 138 7.51 -16.64 20.44
CA VAL A 138 8.34 -15.55 19.89
C VAL A 138 7.79 -14.19 20.32
N ARG A 139 8.63 -13.33 20.89
CA ARG A 139 8.27 -11.96 21.27
C ARG A 139 9.13 -10.96 20.51
N TYR A 140 8.52 -9.86 20.10
CA TYR A 140 9.14 -8.76 19.35
C TYR A 140 9.22 -7.51 20.22
#